data_AF-A0A6L4X127-F1
#
_entry.id   AF-A0A6L4X127-F1
#
_cell.length_a   1.000
_cell.length_b   1.000
_cell.length_c   1.000
_cell.angle_alpha   90.00
_cell.angle_beta   90.00
_cell.angle_gamma   90.00
#
_symmetry.space_group_name_H-M   'P 1'
#
loop_
_entity.id
_entity.type
_entity.pdbx_description
1 polymer ?
#
loop_
_entity_poly.entity_id
_entity_poly.type
_entity_poly.pdbx_seq_one_letter_code
_entity_poly.pdbx_strand_id
1 'polypeptide(L)'
;MTEEKSFRKTGVSVAAGGASAASDAETPFALLDPRDQLKQLLKTELAGRPFCELSDVTFDHRGAAIVGHILLDTLEEQGYSVDDFDAVGALTAAAVPLVSAMILAAASRGEDLDGFVMDFVYPSIKGPSIKGKRVILLDSWLSEKSYVQTSSLVTLRNGNELSLDFGVVEHEGAEVVAIASLIGGVDMDQPTIKVVNPVDDGVHELPFVEVYHESELR
;
A
#
# COMPACT_ATOMS: atom_id res chain seq x y z
N MET A 1 -14.56 -0.17 46.01
CA MET A 1 -13.55 -0.98 45.31
C MET A 1 -13.94 -0.95 43.84
N THR A 2 -13.18 -0.18 43.06
CA THR A 2 -13.42 0.08 41.64
C THR A 2 -12.81 -1.08 40.85
N GLU A 3 -13.62 -1.84 40.10
CA GLU A 3 -13.12 -2.87 39.20
C GLU A 3 -12.49 -2.23 37.96
N GLU A 4 -11.16 -2.30 37.86
CA GLU A 4 -10.43 -2.01 36.62
C GLU A 4 -10.69 -3.14 35.61
N LYS A 5 -11.30 -2.80 34.47
CA LYS A 5 -11.42 -3.70 33.32
C LYS A 5 -10.06 -3.83 32.64
N SER A 6 -9.29 -4.86 33.02
CA SER A 6 -8.06 -5.24 32.35
C SER A 6 -8.31 -5.93 31.00
N PHE A 7 -7.39 -5.75 30.05
CA PHE A 7 -7.42 -6.35 28.72
C PHE A 7 -7.44 -7.88 28.77
N ARG A 8 -8.19 -8.50 27.84
CA ARG A 8 -8.31 -9.97 27.73
C ARG A 8 -6.95 -10.57 27.33
N LYS A 9 -6.44 -11.56 28.08
CA LYS A 9 -5.22 -12.30 27.71
C LYS A 9 -5.43 -13.09 26.42
N THR A 10 -4.53 -12.93 25.47
CA THR A 10 -4.44 -13.69 24.23
C THR A 10 -4.16 -15.16 24.54
N GLY A 11 -5.02 -16.05 24.05
CA GLY A 11 -4.79 -17.49 24.11
C GLY A 11 -3.67 -17.89 23.16
N VAL A 12 -2.84 -18.86 23.56
CA VAL A 12 -1.80 -19.42 22.70
C VAL A 12 -2.46 -20.32 21.66
N SER A 13 -2.45 -19.90 20.41
CA SER A 13 -2.78 -20.76 19.26
C SER A 13 -1.59 -21.70 19.01
N VAL A 14 -1.84 -23.00 19.06
CA VAL A 14 -0.85 -24.03 18.71
C VAL A 14 -0.89 -24.18 17.19
N ALA A 15 0.16 -23.72 16.50
CA ALA A 15 0.34 -23.98 15.08
C ALA A 15 0.66 -25.46 14.85
N ALA A 16 -0.23 -26.17 14.17
CA ALA A 16 0.02 -27.53 13.71
C ALA A 16 0.95 -27.48 12.48
N GLY A 17 2.17 -28.01 12.65
CA GLY A 17 3.13 -28.17 11.57
C GLY A 17 2.66 -29.21 10.56
N GLY A 18 2.53 -28.79 9.30
CA GLY A 18 2.43 -29.68 8.14
C GLY A 18 3.66 -29.47 7.26
N ALA A 19 4.67 -30.34 7.39
CA ALA A 19 5.75 -30.41 6.43
C ALA A 19 5.21 -31.06 5.14
N SER A 20 5.05 -30.27 4.09
CA SER A 20 4.75 -30.78 2.75
C SER A 20 6.03 -31.22 2.05
N ALA A 21 5.95 -32.39 1.44
CA ALA A 21 7.02 -33.08 0.73
C ALA A 21 7.50 -32.33 -0.52
N ALA A 22 8.78 -32.51 -0.83
CA ALA A 22 9.47 -31.91 -1.95
C ALA A 22 9.19 -32.60 -3.30
N SER A 23 8.73 -31.81 -4.28
CA SER A 23 8.86 -31.96 -5.74
C SER A 23 8.20 -30.70 -6.34
N ASP A 24 8.79 -29.84 -7.15
CA ASP A 24 9.62 -30.06 -8.34
C ASP A 24 10.87 -29.15 -8.34
N ALA A 25 11.69 -29.21 -9.39
CA ALA A 25 12.88 -28.36 -9.56
C ALA A 25 12.51 -26.88 -9.80
N GLU A 26 11.85 -26.25 -8.85
CA GLU A 26 11.71 -24.80 -8.75
C GLU A 26 13.03 -24.22 -8.24
N THR A 27 13.47 -23.13 -8.86
CA THR A 27 14.59 -22.34 -8.36
C THR A 27 14.33 -22.00 -6.89
N PRO A 28 15.24 -22.35 -5.96
CA PRO A 28 15.09 -22.01 -4.56
C PRO A 28 14.80 -20.51 -4.39
N PHE A 29 13.86 -20.15 -3.51
CA PHE A 29 13.43 -18.76 -3.28
C PHE A 29 14.61 -17.78 -3.17
N ALA A 30 15.65 -18.14 -2.42
CA ALA A 30 16.83 -17.30 -2.19
C ALA A 30 17.68 -17.04 -3.46
N LEU A 31 17.46 -17.78 -4.54
CA LEU A 31 18.15 -17.63 -5.82
C LEU A 31 17.33 -16.86 -6.87
N LEU A 32 16.06 -16.57 -6.58
CA LEU A 32 15.25 -15.67 -7.40
C LEU A 32 15.72 -14.22 -7.23
N ASP A 33 15.57 -13.39 -8.25
CA ASP A 33 15.72 -11.95 -8.07
C ASP A 33 14.61 -11.40 -7.16
N PRO A 34 14.79 -10.22 -6.54
CA PRO A 34 13.82 -9.69 -5.57
C PRO A 34 12.40 -9.53 -6.12
N ARG A 35 12.25 -9.19 -7.42
CA ARG A 35 10.91 -9.01 -8.02
C ARG A 35 10.23 -10.38 -8.13
N ASP A 36 10.92 -11.39 -8.62
CA ASP A 36 10.39 -12.77 -8.67
C ASP A 36 10.13 -13.36 -7.27
N GLN A 37 10.97 -13.05 -6.27
CA GLN A 37 10.71 -13.41 -4.87
C GLN A 37 9.39 -12.83 -4.36
N LEU A 38 9.18 -11.53 -4.54
CA LEU A 38 7.95 -10.88 -4.11
C LEU A 38 6.74 -11.43 -4.88
N LYS A 39 6.87 -11.64 -6.20
CA LYS A 39 5.85 -12.25 -7.03
C LYS A 39 5.42 -13.63 -6.51
N GLN A 40 6.37 -14.47 -6.08
CA GLN A 40 6.07 -15.79 -5.51
C GLN A 40 5.31 -15.68 -4.17
N LEU A 41 5.69 -14.73 -3.30
CA LEU A 41 4.97 -14.47 -2.04
C LEU A 41 3.53 -14.02 -2.31
N LEU A 42 3.34 -13.08 -3.24
CA LEU A 42 2.03 -12.58 -3.63
C LEU A 42 1.16 -13.69 -4.21
N LYS A 43 1.68 -14.51 -5.14
CA LYS A 43 0.94 -15.67 -5.69
C LYS A 43 0.46 -16.63 -4.62
N THR A 44 1.31 -16.89 -3.62
CA THR A 44 0.96 -17.75 -2.48
C THR A 44 -0.18 -17.15 -1.67
N GLU A 45 -0.12 -15.85 -1.41
CA GLU A 45 -1.13 -15.14 -0.63
C GLU A 45 -2.47 -15.00 -1.37
N LEU A 46 -2.43 -14.84 -2.69
CA LEU A 46 -3.62 -14.71 -3.55
C LEU A 46 -4.36 -16.04 -3.76
N ALA A 47 -3.70 -17.18 -3.53
CA ALA A 47 -4.23 -18.51 -3.84
C ALA A 47 -5.60 -18.75 -3.17
N GLY A 48 -6.65 -18.87 -3.99
CA GLY A 48 -8.01 -19.12 -3.53
C GLY A 48 -8.72 -17.91 -2.88
N ARG A 49 -8.12 -16.71 -2.91
CA ARG A 49 -8.71 -15.49 -2.34
C ARG A 49 -9.19 -14.54 -3.45
N PRO A 50 -10.42 -13.98 -3.37
CA PRO A 50 -10.88 -12.98 -4.33
C PRO A 50 -10.21 -11.61 -4.12
N PHE A 51 -9.83 -11.29 -2.88
CA PHE A 51 -9.09 -10.08 -2.48
C PHE A 51 -8.47 -10.34 -1.10
N CYS A 52 -7.34 -9.70 -0.79
CA CYS A 52 -6.74 -9.66 0.53
C CYS A 52 -5.88 -8.41 0.69
N GLU A 53 -5.65 -8.00 1.95
CA GLU A 53 -4.87 -6.79 2.28
C GLU A 53 -3.35 -6.97 2.07
N LEU A 54 -2.89 -8.17 1.70
CA LEU A 54 -1.48 -8.56 1.53
C LEU A 54 -0.64 -8.52 2.82
N SER A 55 -1.26 -8.45 3.99
CA SER A 55 -0.61 -8.43 5.30
C SER A 55 0.37 -9.60 5.51
N ASP A 56 0.03 -10.81 5.04
CA ASP A 56 0.91 -11.99 5.14
C ASP A 56 2.19 -11.84 4.30
N VAL A 57 2.22 -10.92 3.33
CA VAL A 57 3.40 -10.59 2.52
C VAL A 57 4.15 -9.40 3.10
N THR A 58 3.43 -8.32 3.46
CA THR A 58 4.07 -7.08 3.93
C THR A 58 4.60 -7.18 5.36
N PHE A 59 4.14 -8.15 6.16
CA PHE A 59 4.71 -8.50 7.46
C PHE A 59 5.61 -9.74 7.43
N ASP A 60 5.73 -10.43 6.29
CA ASP A 60 6.74 -11.49 6.12
C ASP A 60 8.13 -10.85 6.04
N HIS A 61 9.08 -11.36 6.82
CA HIS A 61 10.44 -10.84 6.87
C HIS A 61 11.15 -10.74 5.51
N ARG A 62 10.81 -11.59 4.54
CA ARG A 62 11.36 -11.58 3.18
C ARG A 62 10.67 -10.49 2.36
N GLY A 63 9.33 -10.45 2.40
CA GLY A 63 8.53 -9.45 1.68
C GLY A 63 8.82 -8.04 2.17
N ALA A 64 8.78 -7.80 3.48
CA ALA A 64 9.07 -6.52 4.11
C ALA A 64 10.48 -5.98 3.76
N ALA A 65 11.45 -6.86 3.57
CA ALA A 65 12.82 -6.47 3.25
C ALA A 65 13.01 -5.98 1.80
N ILE A 66 12.17 -6.43 0.86
CA ILE A 66 12.35 -6.15 -0.58
C ILE A 66 11.29 -5.21 -1.16
N VAL A 67 10.10 -5.16 -0.55
CA VAL A 67 8.94 -4.45 -1.11
C VAL A 67 9.18 -2.95 -1.30
N GLY A 68 9.86 -2.29 -0.35
CA GLY A 68 10.17 -0.87 -0.45
C GLY A 68 11.14 -0.56 -1.59
N HIS A 69 12.12 -1.45 -1.82
CA HIS A 69 13.06 -1.29 -2.94
C HIS A 69 12.34 -1.44 -4.28
N ILE A 70 11.50 -2.47 -4.41
CA ILE A 70 10.77 -2.74 -5.65
C ILE A 70 9.79 -1.61 -5.97
N LEU A 71 9.12 -1.04 -4.96
CA LEU A 71 8.24 0.12 -5.15
C LEU A 71 9.02 1.34 -5.69
N LEU A 72 10.17 1.65 -5.11
CA LEU A 72 11.02 2.75 -5.59
C LEU A 72 11.53 2.48 -7.01
N ASP A 73 12.01 1.25 -7.28
CA ASP A 73 12.47 0.87 -8.63
C ASP A 73 11.33 0.99 -9.66
N THR A 74 10.11 0.58 -9.30
CA THR A 74 8.94 0.69 -10.18
C THR A 74 8.58 2.16 -10.43
N LEU A 75 8.69 3.03 -9.42
CA LEU A 75 8.49 4.46 -9.59
C LEU A 75 9.54 5.07 -10.53
N GLU A 76 10.81 4.72 -10.36
CA GLU A 76 11.92 5.14 -11.23
C GLU A 76 11.71 4.66 -12.68
N GLU A 77 11.26 3.42 -12.88
CA GLU A 77 10.90 2.85 -14.20
C GLU A 77 9.78 3.64 -14.89
N GLN A 78 8.86 4.22 -14.11
CA GLN A 78 7.78 5.09 -14.59
C GLN A 78 8.17 6.58 -14.69
N GLY A 79 9.43 6.91 -14.41
CA GLY A 79 9.99 8.25 -14.56
C GLY A 79 9.89 9.14 -13.32
N TYR A 80 9.61 8.57 -12.14
CA TYR A 80 9.65 9.29 -10.87
C TYR A 80 10.96 9.00 -10.13
N SER A 81 11.81 10.01 -9.99
CA SER A 81 12.93 9.99 -9.05
C SER A 81 12.44 10.31 -7.63
N VAL A 82 13.22 9.93 -6.61
CA VAL A 82 12.95 10.35 -5.23
C VAL A 82 13.00 11.88 -5.07
N ASP A 83 13.68 12.60 -5.97
CA ASP A 83 13.66 14.08 -6.01
C ASP A 83 12.31 14.66 -6.51
N ASP A 84 11.45 13.85 -7.13
CA ASP A 84 10.18 14.30 -7.70
C ASP A 84 9.05 14.36 -6.67
N PHE A 85 9.22 13.76 -5.49
CA PHE A 85 8.25 13.76 -4.41
C PHE A 85 8.94 13.81 -3.05
N ASP A 86 8.31 14.44 -2.08
CA ASP A 86 8.93 14.73 -0.78
C ASP A 86 8.44 13.78 0.32
N ALA A 87 7.32 13.06 0.10
CA ALA A 87 6.79 12.08 1.05
C ALA A 87 5.91 11.00 0.39
N VAL A 88 5.75 9.86 1.06
CA VAL A 88 4.77 8.81 0.70
C VAL A 88 3.70 8.61 1.77
N GLY A 89 2.45 8.45 1.35
CA GLY A 89 1.29 8.35 2.24
C GLY A 89 0.51 7.06 2.08
N ALA A 90 0.12 6.41 3.17
CA ALA A 90 -0.74 5.22 3.10
C ALA A 90 -2.22 5.60 2.93
N LEU A 91 -2.83 5.28 1.78
CA LEU A 91 -4.28 5.41 1.53
C LEU A 91 -5.10 4.53 2.47
N THR A 92 -4.58 3.35 2.77
CA THR A 92 -5.28 2.35 3.57
C THR A 92 -4.42 1.90 4.74
N ALA A 93 -5.05 1.30 5.76
CA ALA A 93 -4.31 0.66 6.84
C ALA A 93 -3.37 -0.45 6.32
N ALA A 94 -3.75 -1.12 5.22
CA ALA A 94 -2.97 -2.17 4.57
C ALA A 94 -1.67 -1.64 3.92
N ALA A 95 -1.61 -0.34 3.59
CA ALA A 95 -0.46 0.29 2.97
C ALA A 95 0.56 0.88 3.96
N VAL A 96 0.22 0.95 5.25
CA VAL A 96 1.14 1.47 6.29
C VAL A 96 2.50 0.71 6.32
N PRO A 97 2.54 -0.63 6.19
CA PRO A 97 3.81 -1.35 6.06
C PRO A 97 4.62 -0.94 4.83
N LEU A 98 3.96 -0.58 3.72
CA LEU A 98 4.62 -0.16 2.48
C LEU A 98 5.31 1.18 2.65
N VAL A 99 4.64 2.14 3.30
CA VAL A 99 5.24 3.44 3.68
C VAL A 99 6.52 3.22 4.47
N SER A 100 6.46 2.36 5.51
CA SER A 100 7.64 2.07 6.35
C SER A 100 8.76 1.41 5.55
N ALA A 101 8.43 0.48 4.65
CA ALA A 101 9.41 -0.19 3.80
C ALA A 101 10.07 0.77 2.81
N MET A 102 9.32 1.70 2.20
CA MET A 102 9.87 2.70 1.28
C MET A 102 10.78 3.71 1.98
N ILE A 103 10.45 4.16 3.19
CA ILE A 103 11.33 5.03 4.00
C ILE A 103 12.69 4.32 4.22
N LEU A 104 12.66 3.06 4.65
CA LEU A 104 13.88 2.30 4.91
C LEU A 104 14.68 2.03 3.63
N ALA A 105 14.00 1.74 2.53
CA ALA A 105 14.63 1.53 1.23
C ALA A 105 15.29 2.82 0.71
N ALA A 106 14.62 3.97 0.78
CA ALA A 106 15.18 5.27 0.40
C ALA A 106 16.41 5.62 1.26
N ALA A 107 16.29 5.47 2.58
CA ALA A 107 17.41 5.71 3.49
C ALA A 107 18.62 4.80 3.18
N SER A 108 18.40 3.55 2.76
CA SER A 108 19.48 2.65 2.36
C SER A 108 20.19 3.07 1.06
N ARG A 109 19.51 3.86 0.21
CA ARG A 109 20.06 4.48 -1.01
C ARG A 109 20.72 5.83 -0.72
N GLY A 110 20.60 6.36 0.50
CA GLY A 110 21.08 7.69 0.87
C GLY A 110 20.11 8.82 0.50
N GLU A 111 18.85 8.47 0.22
CA GLU A 111 17.79 9.42 -0.12
C GLU A 111 16.93 9.75 1.10
N ASP A 112 16.46 11.00 1.18
CA ASP A 112 15.57 11.47 2.23
C ASP A 112 14.11 11.32 1.76
N LEU A 113 13.37 10.37 2.37
CA LEU A 113 11.95 10.18 2.09
C LEU A 113 11.14 10.12 3.38
N ASP A 114 10.25 11.10 3.58
CA ASP A 114 9.30 11.09 4.68
C ASP A 114 8.11 10.16 4.36
N GLY A 115 7.45 9.67 5.41
CA GLY A 115 6.18 8.96 5.25
C GLY A 115 5.12 9.42 6.22
N PHE A 116 3.86 9.24 5.81
CA PHE A 116 2.70 9.65 6.58
C PHE A 116 1.53 8.68 6.46
N VAL A 117 0.58 8.83 7.37
CA VAL A 117 -0.69 8.09 7.39
C VAL A 117 -1.83 9.07 7.65
N MET A 118 -2.99 8.83 7.05
CA MET A 118 -4.19 9.63 7.29
C MET A 118 -4.90 9.19 8.58
N ASP A 119 -5.32 10.15 9.40
CA ASP A 119 -6.17 9.89 10.55
C ASP A 119 -7.64 10.03 10.18
N PHE A 120 -8.34 8.90 10.10
CA PHE A 120 -9.77 8.86 9.77
C PHE A 120 -10.69 9.24 10.94
N VAL A 121 -10.19 9.25 12.18
CA VAL A 121 -10.99 9.64 13.35
C VAL A 121 -11.02 11.16 13.48
N TYR A 122 -9.87 11.79 13.26
CA TYR A 122 -9.70 13.23 13.22
C TYR A 122 -8.97 13.58 11.92
N PRO A 123 -9.71 13.85 10.81
CA PRO A 123 -9.14 14.07 9.48
C PRO A 123 -7.91 14.99 9.53
N SER A 124 -6.74 14.37 9.43
CA SER A 124 -5.43 15.02 9.57
C SER A 124 -4.31 14.05 9.15
N ILE A 125 -3.09 14.57 9.10
CA ILE A 125 -1.89 13.82 8.76
C ILE A 125 -1.15 13.39 10.03
N LYS A 126 -0.77 12.11 10.09
CA LYS A 126 0.15 11.54 11.09
C LYS A 126 1.51 11.31 10.46
N GLY A 127 2.51 12.04 10.94
CA GLY A 127 3.88 11.99 10.43
C GLY A 127 4.48 13.40 10.36
N PRO A 128 5.64 13.57 9.71
CA PRO A 128 6.15 14.86 9.29
C PRO A 128 5.09 15.63 8.48
N SER A 129 5.11 16.96 8.55
CA SER A 129 4.16 17.80 7.80
C SER A 129 4.34 17.61 6.29
N ILE A 130 3.22 17.56 5.56
CA ILE A 130 3.17 17.51 4.10
C ILE A 130 2.79 18.85 3.46
N LYS A 131 2.73 19.93 4.24
CA LYS A 131 2.26 21.22 3.74
C LYS A 131 3.10 21.73 2.58
N GLY A 132 2.48 21.91 1.41
CA GLY A 132 3.16 22.35 0.19
C GLY A 132 4.13 21.33 -0.41
N LYS A 133 4.09 20.07 0.05
CA LYS A 133 4.93 18.98 -0.45
C LYS A 133 4.25 18.25 -1.60
N ARG A 134 5.06 17.67 -2.48
CA ARG A 134 4.64 16.69 -3.49
C ARG A 134 4.63 15.32 -2.84
N VAL A 135 3.56 14.55 -3.01
CA VAL A 135 3.39 13.26 -2.33
C VAL A 135 2.92 12.17 -3.29
N ILE A 136 3.36 10.95 -3.02
CA ILE A 136 2.83 9.75 -3.67
C ILE A 136 1.98 8.99 -2.65
N LEU A 137 0.77 8.61 -3.06
CA LEU A 137 -0.14 7.85 -2.22
C LEU A 137 -0.04 6.35 -2.53
N LEU A 138 0.00 5.51 -1.51
CA LEU A 138 0.24 4.09 -1.61
C LEU A 138 -0.99 3.29 -1.21
N ASP A 139 -1.26 2.22 -1.93
CA ASP A 139 -2.14 1.14 -1.49
C ASP A 139 -1.48 -0.24 -1.68
N SER A 140 -1.99 -1.28 -1.00
CA SER A 140 -1.50 -2.64 -1.20
C SER A 140 -2.09 -3.28 -2.46
N TRP A 141 -3.40 -3.15 -2.67
CA TRP A 141 -4.08 -3.69 -3.84
C TRP A 141 -5.25 -2.80 -4.29
N LEU A 142 -5.04 -2.09 -5.41
CA LEU A 142 -6.07 -1.27 -6.05
C LEU A 142 -6.59 -1.94 -7.32
N SER A 143 -7.91 -2.07 -7.42
CA SER A 143 -8.59 -2.56 -8.62
C SER A 143 -9.91 -1.83 -8.79
N GLU A 144 -10.53 -1.90 -9.98
CA GLU A 144 -11.88 -1.37 -10.21
C GLU A 144 -12.92 -1.95 -9.24
N LYS A 145 -12.68 -3.16 -8.72
CA LYS A 145 -13.54 -3.82 -7.71
C LYS A 145 -13.24 -3.36 -6.28
N SER A 146 -12.05 -2.82 -6.02
CA SER A 146 -11.61 -2.31 -4.71
C SER A 146 -12.19 -0.92 -4.39
N TYR A 147 -12.76 -0.24 -5.40
CA TYR A 147 -13.41 1.08 -5.31
C TYR A 147 -14.60 1.17 -4.32
N VAL A 148 -14.97 0.05 -3.68
CA VAL A 148 -16.16 -0.10 -2.83
C VAL A 148 -15.81 -0.55 -1.40
N GLN A 149 -14.57 -0.91 -1.07
CA GLN A 149 -14.33 -1.80 0.09
C GLN A 149 -13.45 -1.31 1.23
N THR A 150 -12.77 -0.19 1.13
CA THR A 150 -12.32 0.47 2.35
C THR A 150 -13.51 1.26 2.89
N SER A 151 -14.15 0.68 3.90
CA SER A 151 -15.41 1.16 4.47
C SER A 151 -15.22 1.48 5.94
N SER A 152 -14.67 2.65 6.23
CA SER A 152 -14.93 3.37 7.47
C SER A 152 -16.41 3.78 7.48
N LEU A 153 -17.02 3.79 8.66
CA LEU A 153 -18.46 4.11 8.84
C LEU A 153 -18.87 5.48 8.26
N VAL A 154 -17.89 6.34 7.93
CA VAL A 154 -18.06 7.68 7.36
C VAL A 154 -18.40 7.62 5.86
N THR A 155 -18.01 6.58 5.11
CA THR A 155 -18.26 6.49 3.66
C THR A 155 -19.63 5.96 3.25
N LEU A 156 -20.39 5.34 4.17
CA LEU A 156 -21.74 4.85 3.89
C LEU A 156 -22.76 5.95 3.57
N ARG A 157 -22.42 7.23 3.78
CA ARG A 157 -23.31 8.35 3.45
C ARG A 157 -23.00 9.07 2.14
N ASN A 158 -21.73 9.16 1.70
CA ASN A 158 -21.33 10.10 0.66
C ASN A 158 -20.43 9.54 -0.48
N GLY A 159 -20.05 8.25 -0.49
CA GLY A 159 -19.23 7.68 -1.57
C GLY A 159 -17.71 7.85 -1.40
N ASN A 160 -16.98 6.92 -2.04
CA ASN A 160 -15.53 6.69 -2.20
C ASN A 160 -14.55 7.21 -1.11
N GLU A 161 -13.78 6.32 -0.49
CA GLU A 161 -12.74 6.71 0.50
C GLU A 161 -11.57 7.48 -0.10
N LEU A 162 -11.19 7.16 -1.34
CA LEU A 162 -10.14 7.89 -2.04
C LEU A 162 -10.45 9.38 -2.07
N SER A 163 -11.69 9.74 -2.34
CA SER A 163 -12.15 11.14 -2.33
C SER A 163 -11.88 11.85 -1.00
N LEU A 164 -12.13 11.17 0.13
CA LEU A 164 -11.91 11.75 1.45
C LEU A 164 -10.42 11.93 1.75
N ASP A 165 -9.61 10.92 1.44
CA ASP A 165 -8.16 10.93 1.64
C ASP A 165 -7.52 12.08 0.88
N PHE A 166 -7.94 12.27 -0.37
CA PHE A 166 -7.50 13.39 -1.19
C PHE A 166 -7.90 14.74 -0.63
N GLY A 167 -9.13 14.87 -0.12
CA GLY A 167 -9.56 16.10 0.55
C GLY A 167 -8.69 16.45 1.76
N VAL A 168 -8.20 15.47 2.52
CA VAL A 168 -7.27 15.71 3.64
C VAL A 168 -5.91 16.19 3.14
N VAL A 169 -5.37 15.57 2.08
CA VAL A 169 -4.08 15.94 1.50
C VAL A 169 -4.14 17.34 0.86
N GLU A 170 -5.20 17.64 0.12
CA GLU A 170 -5.45 18.96 -0.48
C GLU A 170 -5.65 20.04 0.59
N HIS A 171 -6.28 19.71 1.72
CA HIS A 171 -6.44 20.64 2.83
C HIS A 171 -5.10 21.10 3.42
N GLU A 172 -4.11 20.21 3.45
CA GLU A 172 -2.73 20.55 3.84
C GLU A 172 -1.99 21.35 2.75
N GLY A 173 -2.58 21.51 1.56
CA GLY A 173 -1.96 22.14 0.40
C GLY A 173 -0.84 21.31 -0.20
N ALA A 174 -0.88 19.99 -0.01
CA ALA A 174 0.03 19.05 -0.65
C ALA A 174 -0.45 18.68 -2.05
N GLU A 175 0.48 18.37 -2.95
CA GLU A 175 0.20 17.96 -4.32
C GLU A 175 0.39 16.45 -4.44
N VAL A 176 -0.66 15.71 -4.81
CA VAL A 176 -0.52 14.29 -5.11
C VAL A 176 -0.05 14.12 -6.55
N VAL A 177 1.17 13.60 -6.74
CA VAL A 177 1.79 13.47 -8.06
C VAL A 177 1.54 12.10 -8.72
N ALA A 178 1.25 11.09 -7.91
CA ALA A 178 0.87 9.74 -8.36
C ALA A 178 0.20 8.94 -7.22
N ILE A 179 -0.50 7.88 -7.62
CA ILE A 179 -0.87 6.78 -6.73
C ILE A 179 -0.04 5.56 -7.15
N ALA A 180 0.47 4.79 -6.20
CA ALA A 180 1.18 3.54 -6.46
C ALA A 180 0.60 2.37 -5.64
N SER A 181 0.67 1.16 -6.18
CA SER A 181 0.27 -0.04 -5.44
C SER A 181 1.08 -1.29 -5.81
N LEU A 182 1.08 -2.29 -4.92
CA LEU A 182 1.73 -3.57 -5.23
C LEU A 182 0.97 -4.35 -6.28
N ILE A 183 -0.36 -4.42 -6.16
CA ILE A 183 -1.20 -5.11 -7.13
C ILE A 183 -2.19 -4.12 -7.69
N GLY A 184 -2.10 -3.96 -9.00
CA GLY A 184 -3.01 -3.17 -9.79
C GLY A 184 -3.95 -4.04 -10.61
N GLY A 185 -5.25 -3.77 -10.53
CA GLY A 185 -6.30 -4.53 -11.22
C GLY A 185 -6.81 -3.85 -12.49
N VAL A 186 -6.06 -2.90 -13.06
CA VAL A 186 -6.42 -2.26 -14.33
C VAL A 186 -5.47 -2.74 -15.41
N ASP A 187 -5.98 -3.47 -16.40
CA ASP A 187 -5.20 -3.84 -17.59
C ASP A 187 -5.18 -2.64 -18.57
N MET A 188 -4.46 -1.56 -18.22
CA MET A 188 -4.30 -0.34 -19.03
C MET A 188 -2.82 -0.04 -19.26
N ASP A 189 -2.45 0.39 -20.48
CA ASP A 189 -1.05 0.73 -20.82
C ASP A 189 -0.52 1.96 -20.06
N GLN A 190 -1.39 2.88 -19.67
CA GLN A 190 -1.11 4.07 -18.86
C GLN A 190 -2.28 4.31 -17.91
N PRO A 191 -2.33 3.60 -16.78
CA PRO A 191 -3.50 3.66 -15.92
C PRO A 191 -3.55 5.01 -15.20
N THR A 192 -4.75 5.55 -15.09
CA THR A 192 -5.04 6.77 -14.33
C THR A 192 -6.17 6.50 -13.36
N ILE A 193 -6.05 7.04 -12.15
CA ILE A 193 -7.13 7.01 -11.17
C ILE A 193 -7.83 8.37 -11.20
N LYS A 194 -9.14 8.32 -11.45
CA LYS A 194 -10.01 9.47 -11.27
C LYS A 194 -10.34 9.62 -9.80
N VAL A 195 -10.14 10.81 -9.26
CA VAL A 195 -10.49 11.19 -7.89
C VAL A 195 -11.44 12.38 -7.94
N VAL A 196 -12.40 12.40 -7.03
CA VAL A 196 -13.34 13.52 -6.88
C VAL A 196 -13.21 14.08 -5.48
N ASN A 197 -12.92 15.36 -5.32
CA ASN A 197 -12.93 16.00 -4.02
C ASN A 197 -14.39 16.11 -3.52
N PRO A 198 -14.72 15.57 -2.34
CA PRO A 198 -16.09 15.49 -1.85
C PRO A 198 -16.63 16.82 -1.29
N VAL A 199 -15.79 17.85 -1.18
CA VAL A 199 -16.12 19.16 -0.62
C VAL A 199 -16.54 20.14 -1.73
N ASP A 200 -15.85 20.12 -2.87
CA ASP A 200 -16.03 21.07 -3.97
C ASP A 200 -16.37 20.42 -5.33
N ASP A 201 -16.51 19.09 -5.37
CA ASP A 201 -16.72 18.28 -6.58
C ASP A 201 -15.59 18.42 -7.63
N GLY A 202 -14.41 18.90 -7.21
CA GLY A 202 -13.21 18.98 -8.04
C GLY A 202 -12.79 17.59 -8.54
N VAL A 203 -12.45 17.47 -9.82
CA VAL A 203 -12.08 16.19 -10.44
C VAL A 203 -10.61 16.22 -10.82
N HIS A 204 -9.87 15.22 -10.34
CA HIS A 204 -8.46 15.03 -10.63
C HIS A 204 -8.26 13.67 -11.31
N GLU A 205 -7.43 13.64 -12.35
CA GLU A 205 -6.93 12.40 -12.94
C GLU A 205 -5.45 12.28 -12.60
N LEU A 206 -5.10 11.18 -11.96
CA LEU A 206 -3.77 10.97 -11.40
C LEU A 206 -3.12 9.75 -12.03
N PRO A 207 -1.81 9.81 -12.33
CA PRO A 207 -1.06 8.64 -12.74
C PRO A 207 -1.16 7.53 -11.70
N PHE A 208 -1.38 6.31 -12.17
CA PHE A 208 -1.35 5.11 -11.33
C PHE A 208 -0.13 4.26 -11.68
N VAL A 209 0.60 3.81 -10.67
CA VAL A 209 1.79 2.98 -10.82
C VAL A 209 1.53 1.63 -10.18
N GLU A 210 1.66 0.57 -10.98
CA GLU A 210 1.38 -0.80 -10.57
C GLU A 210 2.70 -1.59 -10.55
N VAL A 211 3.05 -2.21 -9.42
CA VAL A 211 4.23 -3.08 -9.38
C VAL A 211 3.98 -4.39 -10.13
N TYR A 212 2.79 -4.96 -9.94
CA TYR A 212 2.30 -6.13 -10.67
C TYR A 212 0.87 -5.89 -11.13
N HIS A 213 0.55 -6.35 -12.35
CA HIS A 213 -0.83 -6.50 -12.75
C HIS A 213 -1.45 -7.74 -12.08
N GLU A 214 -2.72 -7.65 -11.67
CA GLU A 214 -3.46 -8.76 -11.06
C GLU A 214 -3.45 -10.01 -11.97
N SER A 215 -3.49 -9.81 -13.29
CA SER A 215 -3.43 -10.85 -14.32
C SER A 215 -2.13 -11.65 -14.32
N GLU A 216 -1.03 -11.12 -13.78
CA GLU A 216 0.25 -11.84 -13.66
C GLU A 216 0.33 -12.79 -12.45
N LEU A 217 -0.59 -12.59 -11.50
CA LEU A 217 -0.57 -13.25 -10.20
C LEU A 217 -1.66 -14.34 -10.07
N ARG A 218 -2.63 -14.37 -10.99
CA ARG A 218 -3.75 -15.34 -11.00
C ARG A 218 -3.64 -16.38 -12.11
#